data_AF-A0A2N2FCC5-F1
#
_entry.id   AF-A0A2N2FCC5-F1
#
_cell.length_a   1.000
_cell.length_b   1.000
_cell.length_c   1.000
_cell.angle_alpha   90.00
_cell.angle_beta   90.00
_cell.angle_gamma   90.00
#
_symmetry.space_group_name_H-M   'P 1'
#
loop_
_entity.id
_entity.type
_entity.pdbx_description
1 polymer ?
#
loop_
_entity_poly.entity_id
_entity_poly.type
_entity_poly.pdbx_seq_one_letter_code
_entity_poly.pdbx_strand_id
1 'polypeptide(L)'
;MESSAAPTHVHPPDQKIMERISDLKEAGAKLSLPVQYLKGVGPKMAERFAAKKITTVEDLLYFLPRTYEDRREIKKIKARHPEQRHHSPTWLQDRCRWCHVYPVIGR
;
A
#
# COMPACT_ATOMS: atom_id res chain seq x y z
N MET A 1 -30.22 18.69 -53.12
CA MET A 1 -28.83 18.43 -52.68
C MET A 1 -28.91 18.11 -51.20
N GLU A 2 -29.40 16.91 -50.87
CA GLU A 2 -29.55 16.49 -49.47
C GLU A 2 -28.18 15.93 -49.03
N SER A 3 -27.44 16.73 -48.28
CA SER A 3 -26.14 16.38 -47.74
C SER A 3 -26.33 15.29 -46.69
N SER A 4 -25.99 14.05 -47.05
CA SER A 4 -26.01 12.87 -46.19
C SER A 4 -25.12 13.09 -44.95
N ALA A 5 -25.73 13.48 -43.84
CA ALA A 5 -25.10 13.43 -42.53
C ALA A 5 -24.96 11.95 -42.15
N ALA A 6 -23.72 11.45 -42.15
CA ALA A 6 -23.42 10.10 -41.70
C ALA A 6 -23.99 9.87 -40.29
N PRO A 7 -24.56 8.68 -40.01
CA PRO A 7 -25.08 8.41 -38.67
C PRO A 7 -23.88 8.30 -37.73
N THR A 8 -23.68 9.30 -36.86
CA THR A 8 -22.84 9.14 -35.67
C THR A 8 -23.47 8.04 -34.83
N HIS A 9 -22.96 6.81 -34.98
CA HIS A 9 -23.28 5.71 -34.09
C HIS A 9 -22.63 6.02 -32.74
N VAL A 10 -23.31 6.82 -31.92
CA VAL A 10 -22.99 6.97 -30.51
C VAL A 10 -23.27 5.61 -29.90
N HIS A 11 -22.23 4.80 -29.72
CA HIS A 11 -22.38 3.54 -29.01
C HIS A 11 -22.85 3.92 -27.60
N PRO A 12 -24.07 3.54 -27.18
CA PRO A 12 -24.46 3.75 -25.80
C PRO A 12 -23.38 3.10 -24.94
N PRO A 13 -22.95 3.73 -23.83
CA PRO A 13 -21.93 3.17 -22.96
C PRO A 13 -22.29 1.71 -22.70
N ASP A 14 -21.44 0.80 -23.15
CA ASP A 14 -21.69 -0.63 -23.07
C ASP A 14 -22.12 -0.94 -21.64
N GLN A 15 -23.21 -1.68 -21.46
CA GLN A 15 -23.73 -2.02 -20.13
C GLN A 15 -22.62 -2.55 -19.20
N LYS A 16 -21.65 -3.24 -19.81
CA LYS A 16 -20.43 -3.74 -19.19
C LYS A 16 -19.49 -2.65 -18.64
N ILE A 17 -19.37 -1.50 -19.30
CA ILE A 17 -18.58 -0.37 -18.80
C ILE A 17 -19.25 0.22 -17.56
N MET A 18 -20.58 0.40 -17.60
CA MET A 18 -21.33 0.92 -16.46
C MET A 18 -21.21 0.03 -15.23
N GLU A 19 -21.32 -1.29 -15.41
CA GLU A 19 -21.14 -2.29 -14.35
C GLU A 19 -19.75 -2.18 -13.70
N ARG A 20 -18.69 -2.03 -14.51
CA ARG A 20 -17.31 -1.87 -14.01
C ARG A 20 -17.12 -0.57 -13.23
N ILE A 21 -17.77 0.51 -13.66
CA ILE A 21 -17.72 1.79 -12.94
C ILE A 21 -18.37 1.66 -11.56
N SER A 22 -19.50 0.94 -11.45
CA SER A 22 -20.12 0.67 -10.15
C SER A 22 -19.21 -0.15 -9.24
N ASP A 23 -18.59 -1.22 -9.74
CA ASP A 23 -17.68 -2.07 -8.97
C ASP A 23 -16.49 -1.28 -8.42
N LEU A 24 -15.87 -0.44 -9.26
CA LEU A 24 -14.74 0.41 -8.87
C LEU A 24 -15.13 1.45 -7.82
N LYS A 25 -16.34 2.00 -7.92
CA LYS A 25 -16.87 2.94 -6.93
C LYS A 25 -17.08 2.28 -5.58
N GLU A 26 -17.60 1.06 -5.56
CA GLU A 26 -17.75 0.28 -4.33
C GLU A 26 -16.40 -0.11 -3.72
N ALA A 27 -15.42 -0.48 -4.56
CA ALA A 27 -14.05 -0.75 -4.11
C ALA A 27 -13.41 0.50 -3.50
N GLY A 28 -13.58 1.68 -4.12
CA GLY A 28 -13.12 2.96 -3.57
C GLY A 28 -13.71 3.27 -2.20
N ALA A 29 -15.01 3.01 -2.01
CA ALA A 29 -15.66 3.18 -0.70
C ALA A 29 -15.04 2.27 0.37
N LYS A 30 -14.69 1.02 0.02
CA LYS A 30 -14.03 0.09 0.94
C LYS A 30 -12.62 0.55 1.33
N LEU A 31 -11.90 1.23 0.45
CA LEU A 31 -10.55 1.75 0.74
C LEU A 31 -10.56 2.89 1.78
N SER A 32 -11.66 3.65 1.84
CA SER A 32 -11.86 4.76 2.80
C SER A 32 -12.20 4.32 4.22
N LEU A 33 -12.42 3.01 4.45
CA LEU A 33 -12.72 2.46 5.77
C LEU A 33 -11.55 2.70 6.73
N PRO A 34 -11.81 2.89 8.04
CA PRO A 34 -10.73 3.03 9.00
C PRO A 34 -10.06 1.68 9.30
N VAL A 35 -8.76 1.72 9.56
CA VAL A 35 -7.87 0.54 9.69
C VAL A 35 -8.29 -0.41 10.82
N GLN A 36 -9.01 0.07 11.84
CA GLN A 36 -9.48 -0.74 12.98
C GLN A 36 -10.45 -1.87 12.57
N TYR A 37 -11.20 -1.71 11.48
CA TYR A 37 -12.13 -2.74 11.03
C TYR A 37 -11.45 -3.86 10.22
N LEU A 38 -10.16 -3.73 9.93
CA LEU A 38 -9.39 -4.81 9.34
C LEU A 38 -9.19 -5.95 10.35
N LYS A 39 -9.44 -7.17 9.90
CA LYS A 39 -9.22 -8.38 10.71
C LYS A 39 -7.77 -8.46 11.17
N GLY A 40 -7.57 -8.51 12.49
CA GLY A 40 -6.24 -8.54 13.11
C GLY A 40 -5.72 -7.18 13.59
N VAL A 41 -6.41 -6.08 13.29
CA VAL A 41 -6.13 -4.76 13.88
C VAL A 41 -7.03 -4.54 15.09
N GLY A 42 -6.48 -4.69 16.29
CA GLY A 42 -7.15 -4.29 17.52
C GLY A 42 -7.00 -2.78 17.84
N PRO A 43 -7.70 -2.25 18.87
CA PRO A 43 -7.62 -0.84 19.26
C PRO A 43 -6.18 -0.38 19.56
N LYS A 44 -5.40 -1.21 20.24
CA LYS A 44 -3.97 -0.95 20.52
C LYS A 44 -3.12 -0.83 19.26
N MET A 45 -3.44 -1.57 18.19
CA MET A 45 -2.72 -1.45 16.93
C MET A 45 -3.20 -0.23 16.15
N ALA A 46 -4.50 0.07 16.18
CA ALA A 46 -5.07 1.27 15.57
C ALA A 46 -4.42 2.55 16.12
N GLU A 47 -4.18 2.63 17.43
CA GLU A 47 -3.44 3.74 18.04
C GLU A 47 -2.01 3.87 17.51
N ARG A 48 -1.31 2.75 17.30
CA ARG A 48 0.05 2.74 16.71
C ARG A 48 0.04 3.16 15.25
N PHE A 49 -1.00 2.80 14.48
CA PHE A 49 -1.19 3.26 13.11
C PHE A 49 -1.50 4.75 13.05
N ALA A 50 -2.33 5.25 13.97
CA ALA A 50 -2.64 6.68 14.11
C ALA A 50 -1.37 7.50 14.41
N ALA A 51 -0.48 7.00 15.27
CA ALA A 51 0.83 7.64 15.51
C ALA A 51 1.71 7.74 14.25
N LYS A 52 1.50 6.84 13.28
CA LYS A 52 2.17 6.81 11.97
C LYS A 52 1.40 7.55 10.88
N LYS A 53 0.29 8.23 11.23
CA LYS A 53 -0.63 8.91 10.30
C LYS A 53 -1.31 7.97 9.29
N ILE A 54 -1.51 6.71 9.66
CA ILE A 54 -2.22 5.71 8.85
C ILE A 54 -3.60 5.56 9.48
N THR A 55 -4.63 6.10 8.85
CA THR A 55 -6.00 6.09 9.39
C THR A 55 -6.94 5.24 8.56
N THR A 56 -6.72 5.18 7.24
CA THR A 56 -7.54 4.44 6.28
C THR A 56 -6.87 3.16 5.75
N VAL A 57 -7.68 2.25 5.20
CA VAL A 57 -7.16 1.04 4.53
C VAL A 57 -6.29 1.42 3.34
N GLU A 58 -6.63 2.50 2.62
CA GLU A 58 -5.82 3.05 1.54
C GLU A 58 -4.39 3.40 2.00
N ASP A 59 -4.27 4.17 3.09
CA ASP A 59 -2.96 4.54 3.65
C ASP A 59 -2.11 3.32 4.01
N LEU A 60 -2.75 2.27 4.52
CA LEU A 60 -2.07 1.05 4.91
C LEU A 60 -1.57 0.26 3.70
N LEU A 61 -2.33 0.22 2.61
CA LEU A 61 -1.91 -0.43 1.36
C LEU A 61 -0.72 0.28 0.71
N TYR A 62 -0.69 1.61 0.78
CA TYR A 62 0.43 2.42 0.32
C TYR A 62 1.56 2.54 1.35
N PHE A 63 1.49 1.86 2.49
CA PHE A 63 2.59 1.76 3.44
C PHE A 63 3.53 0.61 3.07
N LEU A 64 4.38 0.84 2.06
CA LEU A 64 5.31 -0.19 1.56
C LEU A 64 6.44 -0.51 2.56
N PRO A 65 6.90 -1.77 2.63
CA PRO A 65 8.03 -2.14 3.45
C PRO A 65 9.33 -1.47 2.97
N ARG A 66 10.16 -1.03 3.91
CA ARG A 66 11.44 -0.35 3.61
C ARG A 66 12.47 -1.26 2.95
N THR A 67 12.48 -2.52 3.32
CA THR A 67 13.41 -3.54 2.83
C THR A 67 12.69 -4.87 2.78
N TYR A 68 12.88 -5.59 1.68
CA TYR A 68 12.37 -6.96 1.52
C TYR A 68 13.46 -7.94 1.92
N GLU A 69 13.14 -8.85 2.84
CA GLU A 69 14.01 -9.96 3.21
C GLU A 69 13.55 -11.22 2.46
N ASP A 70 14.41 -11.76 1.59
CA ASP A 70 14.10 -12.99 0.87
C ASP A 70 14.27 -14.20 1.81
N ARG A 71 13.19 -14.95 2.00
CA ARG A 71 13.13 -16.15 2.88
C ARG A 71 13.00 -17.47 2.11
N ARG A 72 13.25 -17.49 0.80
CA ARG A 72 13.17 -18.71 -0.02
C ARG A 72 14.19 -19.78 0.38
N GLU A 73 15.35 -19.37 0.91
CA GLU A 73 16.40 -20.30 1.33
C GLU A 73 16.31 -20.63 2.83
N ILE A 74 15.81 -21.82 3.16
CA ILE A 74 15.78 -22.31 4.53
C ILE A 74 17.15 -22.90 4.90
N LYS A 75 18.02 -22.09 5.49
CA LYS A 75 19.35 -22.52 5.97
C LYS A 75 19.27 -23.16 7.36
N LYS A 76 19.97 -24.28 7.55
CA LYS A 76 20.09 -24.93 8.87
C LYS A 76 20.76 -23.97 9.85
N ILE A 77 20.20 -23.82 11.05
CA ILE A 77 20.68 -22.90 12.10
C ILE A 77 22.18 -23.09 12.39
N LYS A 78 22.67 -24.33 12.30
CA LYS A 78 24.09 -24.70 12.53
C LYS A 78 25.07 -24.17 11.47
N ALA A 79 24.59 -23.90 10.25
CA ALA A 79 25.41 -23.41 9.14
C ALA A 79 25.36 -21.88 8.98
N ARG A 80 24.68 -21.17 9.90
CA ARG A 80 24.62 -19.71 9.89
C ARG A 80 25.97 -19.17 10.38
N HIS A 81 26.75 -18.56 9.49
CA HIS A 81 27.91 -17.77 9.92
C HIS A 81 27.42 -16.65 10.87
N PRO A 82 28.08 -16.43 12.03
CA PRO A 82 27.67 -15.41 13.00
C PRO A 82 27.65 -13.98 12.44
N GLU A 83 28.40 -13.76 11.35
CA GLU A 83 28.49 -12.48 10.63
C GLU A 83 27.33 -12.26 9.64
N GLN A 84 26.62 -13.31 9.24
CA GLN A 84 25.58 -13.22 8.20
C GLN A 84 24.21 -12.96 8.82
N ARG A 85 24.01 -11.73 9.30
CA ARG A 85 22.74 -11.07 9.05
C ARG A 85 22.74 -10.77 7.55
N HIS A 86 21.77 -11.29 6.81
CA HIS A 86 21.57 -10.91 5.41
C HIS A 86 21.25 -9.40 5.35
N HIS A 87 22.29 -8.58 5.33
CA HIS A 87 22.31 -7.20 4.88
C HIS A 87 23.27 -7.20 3.69
N SER A 88 22.72 -7.12 2.48
CA SER A 88 23.55 -6.83 1.31
C SER A 88 24.10 -5.39 1.41
N PRO A 89 25.27 -5.09 0.80
CA PRO A 89 26.32 -4.38 1.51
C PRO A 89 26.74 -3.07 0.84
N THR A 90 26.60 -1.94 1.53
CA THR A 90 27.56 -0.82 1.66
C THR A 90 26.82 0.36 2.32
N TRP A 91 27.02 0.53 3.62
CA TRP A 91 26.79 1.81 4.29
C TRP A 91 28.09 2.19 4.99
N LEU A 92 29.09 2.54 4.17
CA LEU A 92 30.25 3.31 4.62
C LEU A 92 29.81 4.78 4.58
N GLN A 93 29.70 5.38 5.77
CA GLN A 93 29.02 6.66 6.07
C GLN A 93 27.49 6.62 5.93
N ASP A 94 26.81 6.25 7.02
CA ASP A 94 25.86 7.18 7.64
C ASP A 94 25.59 6.75 9.09
N ARG A 95 26.34 7.39 9.99
CA ARG A 95 25.90 7.54 11.38
C ARG A 95 24.58 8.31 11.35
N CYS A 96 23.62 7.83 12.16
CA CYS A 96 22.28 8.39 12.41
C CYS A 96 21.17 7.98 11.41
N ARG A 97 20.10 7.30 11.88
CA ARG A 97 18.98 7.91 12.65
C ARG A 97 17.72 7.02 12.64
N TRP A 98 17.73 5.94 13.42
CA TRP A 98 16.48 5.26 13.84
C TRP A 98 15.70 6.07 14.91
N CYS A 99 15.92 7.39 14.99
CA CYS A 99 15.21 8.34 15.85
C CYS A 99 14.61 9.53 15.07
N HIS A 100 14.56 9.53 13.72
CA HIS A 100 14.12 10.72 12.95
C HIS A 100 13.24 10.45 11.74
N VAL A 101 12.66 9.25 11.61
CA VAL A 101 11.68 8.97 10.55
C VAL A 101 10.24 9.19 11.06
N TYR A 102 10.08 10.07 12.04
CA TYR A 102 8.85 10.83 12.28
C TYR A 102 9.29 12.18 12.85
N PRO A 103 9.50 13.22 12.01
CA PRO A 103 9.52 14.58 12.51
C PRO A 103 8.15 14.87 13.13
N VAL A 104 8.21 15.36 14.37
CA VAL A 104 7.18 16.12 15.08
C VAL A 104 6.27 16.84 14.09
N ILE A 105 4.97 16.51 14.12
CA ILE A 105 3.93 17.46 13.71
C ILE A 105 3.36 18.04 15.01
N GLY A 106 3.65 19.33 15.26
CA GLY A 106 2.96 20.18 16.25
C GLY A 106 3.74 20.51 17.52
N ARG A 107 4.58 21.55 17.51
CA ARG A 107 4.27 22.95 17.89
C ARG A 107 5.51 23.81 17.67
#